data_AF-A0A8J4WMH5-F1
#
_entry.id   AF-A0A8J4WMH5-F1
#
_cell.length_a   1.000
_cell.length_b   1.000
_cell.length_c   1.000
_cell.angle_alpha   90.00
_cell.angle_beta   90.00
_cell.angle_gamma   90.00
#
_symmetry.space_group_name_H-M   'P 1'
#
loop_
_entity.id
_entity.type
_entity.pdbx_description
1 polymer ?
#
loop_
_entity_poly.entity_id
_entity_poly.type
_entity_poly.pdbx_seq_one_letter_code
_entity_poly.pdbx_strand_id
1 'polypeptide(L)'
;MRKLIEYRQQKALHHQLTKAAERSMLGLDAIVMLYHCAKVSVGNIPEVGSYVGGATIAMAIGVRDSGTEKKIISIGREVAGRFPLF
;
A
#
# COMPACT_ATOMS: atom_id res chain seq x y z
N MET A 1 -6.01 -5.73 15.03
CA MET A 1 -6.61 -6.77 14.15
C MET A 1 -8.07 -6.50 13.75
N ARG A 2 -9.00 -6.18 14.65
CA ARG A 2 -10.42 -5.90 14.32
C ARG A 2 -10.62 -4.93 13.15
N LYS A 3 -9.87 -3.81 13.14
CA LYS A 3 -9.96 -2.78 12.10
C LYS A 3 -9.59 -3.28 10.69
N LEU A 4 -8.71 -4.27 10.59
CA LEU A 4 -8.35 -4.89 9.30
C LEU A 4 -9.51 -5.72 8.73
N ILE A 5 -10.27 -6.39 9.62
CA ILE A 5 -11.49 -7.12 9.23
C ILE A 5 -12.54 -6.14 8.73
N GLU A 6 -12.71 -4.99 9.40
CA GLU A 6 -13.64 -3.95 8.96
C GLU A 6 -13.29 -3.41 7.57
N TYR A 7 -12.00 -3.17 7.26
CA TYR A 7 -11.58 -2.75 5.93
C TYR A 7 -11.91 -3.77 4.83
N ARG A 8 -11.90 -5.07 5.14
CA ARG A 8 -12.30 -6.12 4.19
C ARG A 8 -13.80 -6.11 3.88
N GLN A 9 -14.62 -5.67 4.83
CA GLN A 9 -16.06 -5.56 4.64
C GLN A 9 -16.46 -4.30 3.86
N GLN A 10 -15.59 -3.28 3.82
CA GLN A 10 -15.81 -2.06 3.05
C GLN A 10 -15.56 -2.30 1.56
N LYS A 11 -16.63 -2.62 0.81
CA LYS A 11 -16.56 -3.03 -0.61
C LYS A 11 -15.63 -2.16 -1.48
N ALA A 12 -15.74 -0.84 -1.41
CA ALA A 12 -14.95 0.06 -2.25
C ALA A 12 -13.45 0.01 -1.91
N LEU A 13 -13.10 0.08 -0.62
CA LEU A 13 -11.72 -0.01 -0.15
C LEU A 13 -11.15 -1.41 -0.42
N HIS A 14 -11.90 -2.45 -0.11
CA HIS A 14 -11.53 -3.84 -0.36
C HIS A 14 -11.18 -4.05 -1.83
N HIS A 15 -11.99 -3.57 -2.77
CA HIS A 15 -11.70 -3.67 -4.20
C HIS A 15 -10.39 -2.99 -4.60
N GLN A 16 -10.13 -1.78 -4.08
CA GLN A 16 -8.87 -1.07 -4.34
C GLN A 16 -7.66 -1.83 -3.80
N LEU A 17 -7.78 -2.36 -2.58
CA LEU A 17 -6.71 -3.12 -1.94
C LEU A 17 -6.49 -4.50 -2.59
N THR A 18 -7.52 -5.13 -3.13
CA THR A 18 -7.39 -6.35 -3.93
C THR A 18 -6.60 -6.09 -5.21
N LYS A 19 -6.89 -5.01 -5.95
CA LYS A 19 -6.08 -4.62 -7.11
C LYS A 19 -4.63 -4.32 -6.76
N ALA A 20 -4.39 -3.70 -5.60
CA ALA A 20 -3.03 -3.47 -5.11
C ALA A 20 -2.31 -4.79 -4.80
N ALA A 21 -3.01 -5.79 -4.26
CA ALA A 21 -2.46 -7.13 -4.03
C ALA A 21 -2.11 -7.86 -5.33
N GLU A 22 -2.93 -7.73 -6.39
CA GLU A 22 -2.64 -8.28 -7.72
C GLU A 22 -1.38 -7.68 -8.37
N ARG A 23 -1.00 -6.46 -7.94
CA ARG A 23 0.24 -5.77 -8.35
C ARG A 23 1.34 -5.88 -7.29
N SER A 24 1.29 -6.91 -6.46
CA SER A 24 2.27 -7.16 -5.41
C SER A 24 2.66 -8.63 -5.38
N MET A 25 3.78 -8.94 -4.74
CA MET A 25 4.07 -10.31 -4.29
C MET A 25 3.44 -10.59 -2.91
N LEU A 26 2.72 -9.62 -2.35
CA LEU A 26 2.07 -9.71 -1.05
C LEU A 26 0.60 -10.10 -1.20
N GLY A 27 0.15 -11.00 -0.32
CA GLY A 27 -1.26 -11.33 -0.20
C GLY A 27 -2.10 -10.18 0.36
N LEU A 28 -3.42 -10.26 0.18
CA LEU A 28 -4.36 -9.21 0.59
C LEU A 28 -4.26 -8.82 2.07
N ASP A 29 -4.00 -9.77 2.98
CA ASP A 29 -3.82 -9.47 4.42
C ASP A 29 -2.66 -8.49 4.68
N ALA A 30 -1.52 -8.73 4.04
CA ALA A 30 -0.36 -7.86 4.16
C ALA A 30 -0.64 -6.48 3.55
N ILE A 31 -1.35 -6.44 2.41
CA ILE A 31 -1.76 -5.19 1.76
C ILE A 31 -2.70 -4.35 2.63
N VAL A 32 -3.72 -4.99 3.23
CA VAL A 32 -4.65 -4.33 4.16
C VAL A 32 -3.92 -3.84 5.41
N MET A 33 -2.92 -4.59 5.89
CA MET A 33 -2.08 -4.17 7.00
C MET A 33 -1.23 -2.94 6.64
N LEU A 34 -0.59 -2.93 5.47
CA LEU A 34 0.21 -1.79 5.00
C LEU A 34 -0.63 -0.52 4.82
N TYR A 35 -1.84 -0.66 4.25
CA TYR A 35 -2.83 0.44 4.22
C TYR A 35 -3.09 0.99 5.63
N HIS A 36 -3.38 0.11 6.59
CA HIS A 36 -3.69 0.53 7.96
C HIS A 36 -2.50 1.22 8.61
N CYS A 37 -1.30 0.64 8.51
CA CYS A 37 -0.07 1.21 9.04
C CYS A 37 0.19 2.59 8.45
N ALA A 38 0.06 2.76 7.13
CA ALA A 38 0.24 4.05 6.48
C ALA A 38 -0.82 5.08 6.90
N LYS A 39 -2.04 4.63 7.18
CA LYS A 39 -3.11 5.50 7.67
C LYS A 39 -2.83 6.02 9.09
N VAL A 40 -2.32 5.18 9.98
CA VAL A 40 -2.13 5.52 11.40
C VAL A 40 -0.70 5.95 11.76
N SER A 41 0.28 5.77 10.88
CA SER A 41 1.67 6.13 11.13
C SER A 41 1.83 7.62 11.41
N VAL A 42 2.83 7.98 12.19
CA VAL A 42 3.27 9.38 12.34
C VAL A 42 4.57 9.53 11.56
N GLY A 43 4.58 10.41 10.56
CA GLY A 43 5.76 10.71 9.73
C GLY A 43 5.82 9.96 8.38
N ASN A 44 7.01 10.04 7.76
CA ASN A 44 7.26 9.52 6.41
C ASN A 44 7.44 8.00 6.41
N ILE A 45 7.19 7.38 5.26
CA ILE A 45 7.17 5.92 5.09
C ILE A 45 8.26 5.52 4.09
N PRO A 46 9.36 4.90 4.55
CA PRO A 46 10.33 4.27 3.66
C PRO A 46 9.85 2.86 3.26
N GLU A 47 9.98 2.53 1.98
CA GLU A 47 9.76 1.19 1.43
C GLU A 47 11.04 0.74 0.71
N VAL A 48 11.47 -0.49 0.97
CA VAL A 48 12.61 -1.11 0.29
C VAL A 48 12.13 -2.38 -0.40
N GLY A 49 12.26 -2.44 -1.72
CA GLY A 49 11.81 -3.57 -2.55
C GLY A 49 10.36 -3.47 -2.97
N SER A 50 10.01 -2.45 -3.76
CA SER A 50 8.62 -2.18 -4.18
C SER A 50 8.07 -3.11 -5.26
N TYR A 51 8.90 -3.96 -5.88
CA TYR A 51 8.51 -4.82 -7.00
C TYR A 51 7.79 -4.01 -8.11
N VAL A 52 6.50 -4.25 -8.36
CA VAL A 52 5.67 -3.49 -9.32
C VAL A 52 4.73 -2.47 -8.64
N GLY A 53 4.94 -2.19 -7.35
CA GLY A 53 4.36 -1.04 -6.64
C GLY A 53 3.04 -1.27 -5.90
N GLY A 54 2.49 -2.48 -5.85
CA GLY A 54 1.22 -2.75 -5.19
C GLY A 54 1.21 -2.40 -3.69
N ALA A 55 2.30 -2.69 -2.98
CA ALA A 55 2.49 -2.28 -1.59
C ALA A 55 2.52 -0.75 -1.45
N THR A 56 3.28 -0.06 -2.31
CA THR A 56 3.34 1.41 -2.39
C THR A 56 1.96 2.03 -2.60
N ILE A 57 1.16 1.47 -3.51
CA ILE A 57 -0.22 1.94 -3.79
C ILE A 57 -1.09 1.82 -2.54
N ALA A 58 -1.05 0.68 -1.84
CA ALA A 58 -1.82 0.48 -0.62
C ALA A 58 -1.45 1.49 0.47
N MET A 59 -0.15 1.76 0.63
CA MET A 59 0.33 2.78 1.57
C MET A 59 -0.12 4.18 1.14
N ALA A 60 -0.07 4.52 -0.15
CA ALA A 60 -0.54 5.81 -0.67
C ALA A 60 -2.04 6.03 -0.40
N ILE A 61 -2.88 5.01 -0.57
CA ILE A 61 -4.30 5.06 -0.19
C ILE A 61 -4.43 5.30 1.32
N GLY A 62 -3.63 4.63 2.14
CA GLY A 62 -3.60 4.81 3.59
C GLY A 62 -3.23 6.24 4.01
N VAL A 63 -2.16 6.80 3.40
CA VAL A 63 -1.74 8.18 3.63
C VAL A 63 -2.84 9.16 3.23
N ARG A 64 -3.43 9.00 2.04
CA ARG A 64 -4.55 9.85 1.59
C ARG A 64 -5.69 9.85 2.60
N ASP A 65 -6.09 8.66 3.05
CA ASP A 65 -7.20 8.49 4.00
C ASP A 65 -6.84 8.92 5.44
N SER A 66 -5.56 9.20 5.73
CA SER A 66 -5.14 9.74 7.03
C SER A 66 -5.43 11.24 7.17
N GLY A 67 -5.63 11.94 6.06
CA GLY A 67 -5.80 13.40 6.04
C GLY A 67 -4.54 14.18 6.42
N THR A 68 -3.38 13.52 6.50
CA THR A 68 -2.09 14.15 6.85
C THR A 68 -1.09 13.97 5.72
N GLU A 69 -0.30 15.01 5.48
CA GLU A 69 0.75 14.97 4.46
C GLU A 69 1.93 14.11 4.95
N LYS A 70 2.27 13.07 4.20
CA LYS A 70 3.39 12.15 4.48
C LYS A 70 4.12 11.85 3.18
N LYS A 71 5.44 11.77 3.23
CA LYS A 71 6.25 11.30 2.10
C LYS A 71 6.32 9.78 2.11
N ILE A 72 6.11 9.16 0.95
CA ILE A 72 6.42 7.75 0.71
C ILE A 72 7.70 7.72 -0.11
N ILE A 73 8.74 7.10 0.42
CA ILE A 73 10.05 6.99 -0.22
C ILE A 73 10.24 5.53 -0.59
N SER A 74 10.12 5.22 -1.87
CA SER A 74 10.25 3.85 -2.37
C SER A 74 11.62 3.63 -3.00
N ILE A 75 12.34 2.64 -2.51
CA ILE A 75 13.68 2.27 -2.95
C ILE A 75 13.59 0.87 -3.56
N GLY A 76 13.91 0.76 -4.84
CA GLY A 76 13.87 -0.50 -5.57
C GLY A 76 15.11 -0.66 -6.45
N ARG A 77 15.46 -1.91 -6.74
CA ARG A 77 16.44 -2.21 -7.79
C ARG A 77 15.72 -2.23 -9.12
N GLU A 78 16.20 -1.42 -10.05
CA GLU A 78 15.79 -1.53 -11.44
C GLU A 78 16.46 -2.75 -12.09
N VAL A 79 15.65 -3.51 -12.82
CA VAL A 79 16.14 -4.42 -13.86
C VAL A 79 15.58 -3.85 -15.16
N ALA A 80 16.45 -3.51 -16.11
CA ALA A 80 16.08 -2.85 -17.36
C ALA A 80 14.81 -3.47 -17.97
N GLY A 81 13.78 -2.63 -18.19
CA GLY A 81 12.51 -3.03 -18.79
C GLY A 81 11.38 -3.43 -17.83
N ARG A 82 11.51 -3.17 -16.51
CA ARG A 82 10.52 -3.61 -15.50
C ARG A 82 9.97 -2.53 -14.57
N PHE A 83 9.87 -1.28 -15.03
CA PHE A 83 9.06 -0.26 -14.36
C PHE A 83 7.64 -0.23 -14.97
N PRO A 84 6.57 -0.44 -14.19
CA PRO A 84 5.34 0.30 -14.38
C PRO A 84 5.48 1.60 -13.58
N LEU A 85 5.81 2.70 -14.24
CA LEU A 85 5.39 4.00 -13.71
C LEU A 85 3.86 4.00 -13.81
N PHE A 86 3.22 4.30 -12.68
CA PHE A 86 1.78 4.32 -12.39
C PHE A 86 0.81 4.32 -13.59
#